data_AF-A0A840WGH3-F1
#
_entry.id   AF-A0A840WGH3-F1
#
_cell.length_a   1.000
_cell.length_b   1.000
_cell.length_c   1.000
_cell.angle_alpha   90.00
_cell.angle_beta   90.00
_cell.angle_gamma   90.00
#
_symmetry.space_group_name_H-M   'P 1'
#
loop_
_entity.id
_entity.type
_entity.pdbx_description
1 polymer ?
#
loop_
_entity_poly.entity_id
_entity_poly.type
_entity_poly.pdbx_seq_one_letter_code
_entity_poly.pdbx_strand_id
1 'polypeptide(L)'
;MTNTPQTNAQQAVPQQHGGSIRSFRVDVPEEQLVDLRARLENTRWPEELPGVGWSRGVPVGYLRELAEYWRTSYDWRAHEAELNAYPQFTTEVDGQKVHFLHVRSPEPGHVPWSGVTPGSGI
;
A
#
# COMPACT_ATOMS: atom_id res chain seq x y z
N MET A 1 63.50 22.08 15.83
CA MET A 1 62.98 20.71 15.68
C MET A 1 61.55 20.82 15.19
N THR A 2 61.32 20.28 14.00
CA THR A 2 60.06 20.15 13.26
C THR A 2 59.00 19.39 14.05
N ASN A 3 57.74 19.85 14.02
CA ASN A 3 56.67 19.07 13.40
C ASN A 3 55.39 19.90 13.13
N THR A 4 54.90 19.79 11.91
CA THR A 4 53.60 20.28 11.39
C THR A 4 52.48 19.26 11.73
N PRO A 5 51.19 19.45 11.35
CA PRO A 5 50.03 19.14 12.20
C PRO A 5 49.21 17.94 11.67
N GLN A 6 48.21 17.50 12.45
CA GLN A 6 46.94 16.85 12.04
C GLN A 6 46.38 16.13 13.29
N THR A 7 45.10 16.23 13.64
CA THR A 7 44.08 15.31 13.11
C THR A 7 42.71 15.59 13.75
N ASN A 8 41.67 15.53 12.91
CA ASN A 8 40.25 15.29 13.20
C ASN A 8 39.42 16.32 13.99
N ALA A 9 39.04 17.39 13.29
CA ALA A 9 37.63 17.77 13.30
C ALA A 9 36.86 16.71 12.49
N GLN A 10 36.35 15.68 13.16
CA GLN A 10 35.33 14.81 12.58
C GLN A 10 34.08 15.65 12.37
N GLN A 11 33.95 16.15 11.15
CA GLN A 11 32.73 16.70 10.61
C GLN A 11 31.65 15.61 10.72
N ALA A 12 30.63 15.87 11.54
CA ALA A 12 29.39 15.11 11.46
C ALA A 12 28.84 15.34 10.06
N VAL A 13 28.97 14.33 9.19
CA VAL A 13 28.25 14.30 7.92
C VAL A 13 26.77 14.34 8.28
N PRO A 14 26.00 15.37 7.88
CA PRO A 14 24.56 15.32 8.06
C PRO A 14 24.06 14.11 7.27
N GLN A 15 23.55 13.10 7.99
CA GLN A 15 22.87 11.96 7.41
C GLN A 15 21.61 12.52 6.74
N GLN A 16 21.70 12.79 5.44
CA GLN A 16 20.56 13.17 4.61
C GLN A 16 19.63 11.96 4.56
N HIS A 17 18.68 11.85 5.49
CA HIS A 17 17.52 10.96 5.35
C HIS A 17 16.55 11.58 4.34
N GLY A 18 17.04 11.82 3.14
CA GLY A 18 16.28 12.34 2.02
C GLY A 18 15.98 11.19 1.07
N GLY A 19 15.06 10.30 1.47
CA GLY A 19 14.53 9.29 0.55
C GLY A 19 14.02 10.01 -0.70
N SER A 20 14.64 9.72 -1.85
CA SER A 20 14.23 10.33 -3.11
C SER A 20 12.78 9.96 -3.40
N ILE A 21 11.91 10.97 -3.50
CA ILE A 21 10.51 10.77 -3.88
C ILE A 21 10.47 10.47 -5.38
N ARG A 22 9.95 9.30 -5.75
CA ARG A 22 9.81 8.86 -7.14
C ARG A 22 8.32 8.78 -7.48
N SER A 23 7.94 9.20 -8.69
CA SER A 23 6.58 8.97 -9.18
C SER A 23 6.30 7.47 -9.24
N PHE A 24 5.05 7.12 -8.95
CA PHE A 24 4.57 5.75 -9.02
C PHE A 24 3.30 5.71 -9.87
N ARG A 25 3.16 4.64 -10.64
CA ARG A 25 1.95 4.34 -11.39
C ARG A 25 1.68 2.85 -11.18
N VAL A 26 0.42 2.53 -10.90
CA VAL A 26 -0.03 1.13 -10.88
C VAL A 26 -0.06 0.67 -12.33
N ASP A 27 0.72 -0.34 -12.65
CA ASP A 27 0.73 -0.99 -13.96
C ASP A 27 0.88 -2.49 -13.71
N VAL A 28 -0.25 -3.17 -13.60
CA VAL A 28 -0.27 -4.62 -13.40
C VAL A 28 -0.25 -5.30 -14.77
N PRO A 29 0.76 -6.14 -15.06
CA PRO A 29 0.85 -6.87 -16.31
C PRO A 29 -0.38 -7.74 -16.55
N GLU A 30 -0.83 -7.84 -17.81
CA GLU A 30 -1.99 -8.65 -18.17
C GLU A 30 -1.80 -10.13 -17.78
N GLU A 31 -0.55 -10.64 -17.81
CA GLU A 31 -0.28 -12.01 -17.37
C GLU A 31 -0.69 -12.28 -15.91
N GLN A 32 -0.60 -11.27 -15.02
CA GLN A 32 -0.98 -11.42 -13.62
C GLN A 32 -2.50 -11.45 -13.48
N LEU A 33 -3.24 -10.70 -14.32
CA LEU A 33 -4.70 -10.72 -14.31
C LEU A 33 -5.24 -12.03 -14.90
N VAL A 34 -4.61 -12.55 -15.96
CA VAL A 34 -4.91 -13.87 -16.50
C VAL A 34 -4.64 -14.97 -15.47
N ASP A 35 -3.48 -14.93 -14.80
CA ASP A 35 -3.13 -15.87 -13.74
C ASP A 35 -4.12 -15.78 -12.57
N LEU A 36 -4.52 -14.58 -12.14
CA LEU A 36 -5.55 -14.39 -11.12
C LEU A 36 -6.86 -15.07 -11.51
N ARG A 37 -7.36 -14.84 -12.73
CA ARG A 37 -8.60 -15.45 -13.22
C ARG A 37 -8.49 -16.98 -13.24
N ALA A 38 -7.37 -17.52 -13.71
CA ALA A 38 -7.11 -18.96 -13.73
C ALA A 38 -7.07 -19.58 -12.32
N ARG A 39 -6.48 -18.89 -11.33
CA ARG A 39 -6.46 -19.35 -9.93
C ARG A 39 -7.84 -19.35 -9.31
N LEU A 40 -8.62 -18.29 -9.54
CA LEU A 40 -10.01 -18.19 -9.07
C LEU A 40 -10.87 -19.33 -9.65
N GLU A 41 -10.73 -19.61 -10.95
CA GLU A 41 -11.43 -20.71 -11.62
C GLU A 41 -11.03 -22.09 -11.07
N ASN A 42 -9.75 -22.31 -10.80
CA ASN A 42 -9.24 -23.59 -10.29
C ASN A 42 -9.29 -23.71 -8.76
N THR A 43 -10.04 -22.84 -8.08
CA THR A 43 -10.14 -22.84 -6.62
C THR A 43 -10.78 -24.13 -6.12
N ARG A 44 -10.10 -24.81 -5.19
CA ARG A 44 -10.64 -25.97 -4.47
C ARG A 44 -11.39 -25.47 -3.24
N TRP A 45 -12.71 -25.69 -3.23
CA TRP A 45 -13.57 -25.23 -2.16
C TRP A 45 -13.64 -26.26 -1.01
N PRO A 46 -13.50 -25.85 0.25
CA PRO A 46 -13.76 -26.72 1.38
C PRO A 46 -15.26 -27.03 1.50
N GLU A 47 -15.61 -28.16 2.13
CA GLU A 47 -17.01 -28.44 2.47
C GLU A 47 -17.53 -27.45 3.51
N GLU A 48 -18.74 -26.97 3.29
CA GLU A 48 -19.41 -26.03 4.20
C GLU A 48 -20.19 -26.80 5.28
N LEU A 49 -19.92 -26.49 6.55
CA LEU A 49 -20.72 -27.04 7.65
C LEU A 49 -22.08 -26.35 7.70
N PRO A 50 -23.20 -27.08 7.65
CA PRO A 50 -24.52 -26.47 7.67
C PRO A 50 -24.77 -25.75 9.02
N GLY A 51 -25.34 -24.55 8.94
CA GLY A 51 -25.81 -23.80 10.12
C GLY A 51 -24.75 -23.02 10.91
N VAL A 52 -23.48 -23.00 10.48
CA VAL A 52 -22.43 -22.24 11.18
C VAL A 52 -22.40 -20.75 10.80
N GLY A 53 -22.88 -20.40 9.60
CA GLY A 53 -22.87 -19.03 9.10
C GLY A 53 -21.50 -18.36 9.27
N TRP A 54 -21.47 -17.13 9.79
CA TRP A 54 -20.25 -16.36 10.03
C TRP A 54 -19.51 -16.72 11.33
N SER A 55 -20.07 -17.59 12.17
CA SER A 55 -19.51 -17.88 13.50
C SER A 55 -18.15 -18.62 13.46
N ARG A 56 -17.78 -19.15 12.29
CA ARG A 56 -16.56 -19.93 12.08
C ARG A 56 -15.69 -19.38 10.93
N GLY A 57 -15.87 -18.10 10.61
CA GLY A 57 -15.19 -17.44 9.50
C GLY A 57 -16.13 -17.15 8.34
N VAL A 58 -15.54 -16.84 7.18
CA VAL A 58 -16.30 -16.45 6.00
C VAL A 58 -17.02 -17.68 5.42
N PRO A 59 -18.35 -17.62 5.19
CA PRO A 59 -19.08 -18.70 4.55
C PRO A 59 -18.53 -19.04 3.16
N VAL A 60 -18.53 -20.34 2.82
CA VAL A 60 -17.99 -20.80 1.52
C VAL A 60 -18.86 -20.29 0.37
N GLY A 61 -20.17 -20.28 0.54
CA GLY A 61 -21.10 -19.67 -0.43
C GLY A 61 -20.75 -18.22 -0.75
N TYR A 62 -20.46 -17.40 0.26
CA TYR A 62 -20.08 -16.00 0.07
C TYR A 62 -18.74 -15.86 -0.67
N LEU A 63 -17.73 -16.66 -0.31
CA LEU A 63 -16.44 -16.62 -1.02
C LEU A 63 -16.57 -17.04 -2.49
N ARG A 64 -17.45 -17.98 -2.80
CA ARG A 64 -17.75 -18.39 -4.18
C ARG A 64 -18.38 -17.27 -4.98
N GLU A 65 -19.36 -16.56 -4.41
CA GLU A 65 -19.97 -15.40 -5.05
C GLU A 65 -18.95 -14.29 -5.30
N LEU A 66 -18.10 -14.00 -4.30
CA LEU A 66 -17.04 -13.01 -4.43
C LEU A 66 -16.01 -13.39 -5.50
N ALA A 67 -15.57 -14.65 -5.52
CA ALA A 67 -14.66 -15.16 -6.54
C ALA A 67 -15.26 -15.08 -7.94
N GLU A 68 -16.55 -15.37 -8.09
CA GLU A 68 -17.24 -15.26 -9.38
C GLU A 68 -17.34 -13.81 -9.85
N TYR A 69 -17.65 -12.87 -8.94
CA TYR A 69 -17.64 -11.44 -9.25
C TYR A 69 -16.26 -10.97 -9.74
N TRP A 70 -15.19 -11.35 -9.03
CA TRP A 70 -13.81 -11.01 -9.40
C TRP A 70 -13.40 -11.61 -10.75
N ARG A 71 -13.85 -12.82 -11.05
CA ARG A 71 -13.52 -13.52 -12.30
C ARG A 71 -14.24 -12.95 -13.52
N THR A 72 -15.50 -12.53 -13.36
CA THR A 72 -16.40 -12.27 -14.50
C THR A 72 -16.76 -10.80 -14.69
N SER A 73 -16.85 -10.04 -13.59
CA SER A 73 -17.53 -8.75 -13.58
C SER A 73 -16.62 -7.61 -13.11
N TYR A 74 -15.56 -7.92 -12.38
CA TYR A 74 -14.64 -6.92 -11.86
C TYR A 74 -13.66 -6.45 -12.94
N ASP A 75 -13.75 -5.17 -13.31
CA ASP A 75 -12.85 -4.53 -14.27
C ASP A 75 -11.65 -3.90 -13.55
N TRP A 76 -10.55 -4.65 -13.49
CA TRP A 76 -9.29 -4.15 -12.92
C TRP A 76 -8.76 -2.93 -13.68
N ARG A 77 -8.93 -2.84 -15.00
CA ARG A 77 -8.37 -1.74 -15.80
C ARG A 77 -9.11 -0.44 -15.53
N ALA A 78 -10.42 -0.50 -15.32
CA ALA A 78 -11.19 0.65 -14.84
C ALA A 78 -10.67 1.12 -13.47
N HIS A 79 -10.46 0.20 -12.53
CA HIS A 79 -9.98 0.57 -11.20
C HIS A 79 -8.52 1.05 -11.19
N GLU A 80 -7.66 0.47 -12.03
CA GLU A 80 -6.29 0.92 -12.24
C GLU A 80 -6.24 2.34 -12.81
N ALA A 81 -7.16 2.69 -13.71
CA ALA A 81 -7.30 4.04 -14.21
C ALA A 81 -7.75 5.03 -13.11
N GLU A 82 -8.71 4.64 -12.26
CA GLU A 82 -9.14 5.43 -11.10
C GLU A 82 -8.00 5.66 -10.10
N LEU A 83 -7.23 4.61 -9.76
CA LEU A 83 -6.08 4.71 -8.86
C LEU A 83 -5.01 5.64 -9.44
N ASN A 84 -4.72 5.51 -10.75
CA ASN A 84 -3.75 6.33 -11.46
C ASN A 84 -4.24 7.76 -11.76
N ALA A 85 -5.52 8.09 -11.49
CA ALA A 85 -6.01 9.46 -11.58
C ALA A 85 -5.39 10.37 -10.50
N TYR A 86 -4.92 9.78 -9.39
CA TYR A 86 -4.26 10.51 -8.31
C TYR A 86 -2.73 10.46 -8.45
N PRO A 87 -2.02 11.56 -8.14
CA PRO A 87 -0.57 11.56 -8.04
C PRO A 87 -0.10 10.58 -6.94
N GLN A 88 0.55 9.51 -7.37
CA GLN A 88 1.12 8.48 -6.51
C GLN A 88 2.64 8.59 -6.50
N PHE A 89 3.22 8.34 -5.33
CA PHE A 89 4.66 8.43 -5.12
C PHE A 89 5.17 7.26 -4.30
N THR A 90 6.46 6.97 -4.44
CA THR A 90 7.18 6.06 -3.56
C THR A 90 8.43 6.75 -3.02
N THR A 91 8.80 6.42 -1.80
CA THR A 91 10.05 6.86 -1.18
C THR A 91 10.65 5.72 -0.37
N GLU A 92 11.92 5.86 0.01
CA GLU A 92 12.61 4.93 0.90
C GLU A 92 12.76 5.58 2.27
N VAL A 93 12.15 4.96 3.29
CA VAL A 93 12.27 5.35 4.70
C VAL A 93 12.86 4.16 5.44
N ASP A 94 14.02 4.34 6.08
CA ASP A 94 14.73 3.29 6.83
C ASP A 94 14.93 1.99 6.03
N GLY A 95 15.20 2.10 4.72
CA GLY A 95 15.39 0.96 3.82
C GLY A 95 14.10 0.28 3.35
N GLN A 96 12.93 0.73 3.79
CA GLN A 96 11.63 0.25 3.35
C GLN A 96 11.05 1.15 2.26
N LYS A 97 10.58 0.55 1.17
CA LYS A 97 9.81 1.25 0.14
C LYS A 97 8.41 1.54 0.67
N VAL A 98 8.05 2.81 0.74
CA VAL A 98 6.73 3.31 1.16
C VAL A 98 6.01 3.91 -0.04
N HIS A 99 4.79 3.47 -0.31
CA HIS A 99 3.88 4.06 -1.31
C HIS A 99 2.89 5.00 -0.63
N PHE A 100 2.68 6.18 -1.21
CA PHE A 100 1.74 7.17 -0.68
C PHE A 100 1.10 7.98 -1.81
N LEU A 101 -0.11 8.47 -1.56
CA LEU A 101 -0.81 9.42 -2.42
C LEU A 101 -0.67 10.81 -1.78
N HIS A 102 -0.29 11.81 -2.57
CA HIS A 102 -0.22 13.20 -2.12
C HIS A 102 -1.22 14.06 -2.89
N VAL A 103 -2.41 14.23 -2.33
CA VAL A 103 -3.45 15.11 -2.90
C VAL A 103 -3.47 16.40 -2.09
N ARG A 104 -3.02 17.51 -2.69
CA ARG A 104 -3.12 18.84 -2.06
C ARG A 104 -4.55 19.34 -2.16
N SER A 105 -5.12 19.79 -1.04
CA SER A 105 -6.37 20.55 -1.08
C SER A 105 -6.18 21.86 -1.86
N PRO A 106 -7.11 22.27 -2.74
CA PRO A 106 -7.04 23.54 -3.46
C PRO A 106 -7.32 24.76 -2.57
N GLU A 107 -7.77 24.57 -1.32
CA GLU A 107 -8.00 25.66 -0.38
C GLU A 107 -6.69 26.11 0.30
N PRO A 108 -6.32 27.41 0.21
CA PRO A 108 -5.18 27.93 0.96
C PRO A 108 -5.52 27.99 2.45
N GLY A 109 -4.87 27.15 3.28
CA GLY A 109 -4.92 27.29 4.74
C GLY A 109 -5.09 26.03 5.59
N HIS A 110 -5.07 24.81 5.03
CA HIS A 110 -5.20 23.61 5.86
C HIS A 110 -3.87 23.23 6.53
N VAL A 111 -3.85 23.35 7.86
CA VAL A 111 -2.85 22.76 8.75
C VAL A 111 -3.01 21.23 8.77
N PRO A 112 -1.92 20.43 8.84
CA PRO A 112 -2.03 18.99 9.02
C PRO A 112 -2.77 18.67 10.32
N TRP A 113 -3.86 17.92 10.25
CA TRP A 113 -4.58 17.44 11.43
C TRP A 113 -3.72 16.39 12.17
N SER A 114 -3.08 16.80 13.26
CA SER A 114 -2.53 15.89 14.27
C SER A 114 -3.47 15.91 15.48
N GLY A 115 -4.58 15.19 15.37
CA GLY A 115 -5.46 14.95 16.51
C GLY A 115 -4.91 13.79 17.35
N VAL A 116 -4.13 14.08 18.39
CA VAL A 116 -4.01 13.19 19.55
C VAL A 116 -5.36 13.22 20.26
N THR A 117 -6.03 12.07 20.36
CA THR A 117 -7.12 11.88 21.32
C THR A 117 -6.50 11.55 22.68
N PRO A 118 -6.65 12.39 23.72
CA PRO A 118 -6.38 11.96 25.08
C PRO A 118 -7.42 10.91 25.48
N GLY A 119 -6.96 9.87 26.18
CA GLY A 119 -7.69 8.63 26.38
C GLY A 119 -9.10 8.74 26.95
N SER A 120 -9.94 7.80 26.53
CA SER A 120 -11.08 7.33 27.31
C SER A 120 -10.65 6.06 28.03
N GLY A 121 -10.27 6.20 29.29
CA GLY A 121 -10.44 5.16 30.29
C GLY A 121 -11.57 5.60 31.20
N ILE A 122 -12.72 4.91 31.11
CA ILE A 122 -13.49 4.30 32.22
C ILE A 122 -14.23 3.12 31.61
#